data_AF-U6MGW2-F1
#
_entry.id   AF-U6MGW2-F1
#
_cell.length_a   1.000
_cell.length_b   1.000
_cell.length_c   1.000
_cell.angle_alpha   90.00
_cell.angle_beta   90.00
_cell.angle_gamma   90.00
#
_symmetry.space_group_name_H-M   'P 1'
#
loop_
_entity.id
_entity.type
_entity.pdbx_description
1 polymer ?
#
loop_
_entity_poly.entity_id
_entity_poly.type
_entity_poly.pdbx_seq_one_letter_code
_entity_poly.pdbx_strand_id
1 'polypeptide(L)'
;MELASLSIGWICFFVLFIAAVCAAAYLLLQEKSRSQEGQNLLQEAAAAAAAADDDDATACTTAAPIKEMQDYEDARHQMFTLLLEQQLVDPEEEYDYGGNESSSGSSSSNSSSNSSNSSKLLPWQQRLLSPEDKKKLKLLLMRRALANVPRWVYVSGVSSSRYRLYRHGLLQQQAWDSFAAAQAAINKELSFIKQEAEAIEQQWGEHILRDTVLLHRLGETQKQRNKMQQQQQQQQPQQQQGQDQQQPGVCQKKPQPIESQVQEKQQQEQQQQIKQQQPQQQQQKQQQGGTELTRSKSNQQCKKKQ
;
A
#
# COMPACT_ATOMS: atom_id res chain seq x y z
N MET A 1 -14.92 -74.72 -7.62
CA MET A 1 -15.17 -73.62 -6.66
C MET A 1 -16.42 -72.91 -7.14
N GLU A 2 -17.55 -73.16 -6.49
CA GLU A 2 -18.85 -72.62 -6.85
C GLU A 2 -19.00 -71.20 -6.29
N LEU A 3 -18.74 -70.19 -7.12
CA LEU A 3 -18.99 -68.78 -6.81
C LEU A 3 -20.41 -68.33 -7.24
N ALA A 4 -21.34 -69.28 -7.44
CA ALA A 4 -22.57 -69.07 -8.21
C ALA A 4 -23.83 -68.78 -7.38
N SER A 5 -23.72 -68.09 -6.25
CA SER A 5 -24.90 -67.62 -5.51
C SER A 5 -24.72 -66.27 -4.82
N LEU A 6 -23.95 -65.35 -5.42
CA LEU A 6 -24.14 -63.94 -5.10
C LEU A 6 -25.46 -63.48 -5.74
N SER A 7 -26.54 -63.48 -4.96
CA SER A 7 -27.82 -62.89 -5.37
C SER A 7 -27.60 -61.43 -5.77
N ILE A 8 -28.18 -61.02 -6.90
CA ILE A 8 -28.17 -59.65 -7.43
C ILE A 8 -28.50 -58.60 -6.34
N GLY A 9 -29.32 -58.99 -5.35
CA GLY A 9 -29.66 -58.16 -4.20
C GLY A 9 -28.47 -57.73 -3.35
N TRP A 10 -27.48 -58.61 -3.16
CA TRP A 10 -26.25 -58.26 -2.43
C TRP A 10 -25.40 -57.25 -3.17
N ILE A 11 -25.30 -57.37 -4.50
CA ILE A 11 -24.56 -56.39 -5.32
C ILE A 11 -25.23 -55.02 -5.24
N CYS A 12 -26.56 -54.94 -5.38
CA CYS A 12 -27.29 -53.69 -5.22
C CYS A 12 -27.12 -53.09 -3.81
N PHE A 13 -27.15 -53.92 -2.77
CA PHE A 13 -26.91 -53.48 -1.40
C PHE A 13 -25.52 -52.85 -1.23
N PHE A 14 -24.47 -53.50 -1.74
CA PHE A 14 -23.11 -52.96 -1.66
C PHE A 14 -22.94 -51.65 -2.43
N VAL A 15 -23.56 -51.51 -3.61
CA VAL A 15 -23.50 -50.26 -4.38
C VAL A 15 -24.19 -49.11 -3.62
N LEU A 16 -25.38 -49.34 -3.06
CA LEU A 16 -26.08 -48.33 -2.26
C LEU A 16 -25.32 -47.99 -0.97
N PHE A 17 -24.72 -48.98 -0.32
CA PHE A 17 -23.89 -48.77 0.85
C PHE A 17 -22.66 -47.91 0.53
N ILE A 18 -21.94 -48.21 -0.56
CA ILE A 18 -20.80 -47.40 -1.01
C ILE A 18 -21.24 -45.97 -1.34
N ALA A 19 -22.37 -45.79 -2.03
CA ALA A 19 -22.90 -44.46 -2.34
C ALA A 19 -23.24 -43.66 -1.07
N ALA A 20 -23.85 -44.31 -0.06
CA ALA A 20 -24.16 -43.70 1.22
C ALA A 20 -22.90 -43.31 2.00
N VAL A 21 -21.88 -44.18 2.03
CA VAL A 21 -20.58 -43.89 2.67
C VAL A 21 -19.88 -42.73 1.96
N CYS A 22 -19.87 -42.70 0.63
CA CYS A 22 -19.31 -41.58 -0.13
C CYS A 22 -20.04 -40.26 0.14
N ALA A 23 -21.38 -40.28 0.22
CA ALA A 23 -22.17 -39.10 0.56
C ALA A 23 -21.89 -38.61 1.99
N ALA A 24 -21.80 -39.51 2.97
CA ALA A 24 -21.45 -39.18 4.35
C ALA A 24 -20.01 -38.62 4.46
N ALA A 25 -19.05 -39.22 3.76
CA ALA A 25 -17.68 -38.71 3.70
C ALA A 25 -17.61 -37.32 3.05
N TYR A 26 -18.41 -37.07 2.01
CA TYR A 26 -18.52 -35.75 1.38
C TYR A 26 -19.10 -34.71 2.35
N LEU A 27 -20.15 -35.04 3.10
CA LEU A 27 -20.71 -34.14 4.12
C LEU A 27 -19.71 -33.85 5.25
N LEU A 28 -18.95 -34.86 5.72
CA LEU A 28 -17.90 -34.67 6.71
C LEU A 28 -16.75 -33.78 6.20
N LEU A 29 -16.36 -33.93 4.93
CA LEU A 29 -15.37 -33.05 4.31
C LEU A 29 -15.87 -31.60 4.23
N GLN A 30 -17.15 -31.42 3.89
CA GLN A 30 -17.80 -30.11 3.83
C GLN A 30 -17.94 -29.46 5.22
N GLU A 31 -18.18 -30.25 6.26
CA GLU A 31 -18.24 -29.78 7.64
C GLU A 31 -16.85 -29.40 8.15
N LYS A 32 -15.82 -30.19 7.82
CA LYS A 32 -14.43 -29.87 8.17
C LYS A 32 -13.94 -28.59 7.50
N SER A 33 -14.30 -28.35 6.23
CA SER A 33 -13.95 -27.09 5.55
C SER A 33 -14.63 -25.89 6.20
N ARG A 34 -15.92 -26.02 6.57
CA ARG A 34 -16.66 -24.98 7.32
C ARG A 34 -16.06 -24.72 8.70
N SER A 35 -15.61 -25.75 9.40
CA SER A 35 -14.98 -25.61 10.70
C SER A 35 -13.62 -24.91 10.61
N GLN A 36 -12.84 -25.16 9.55
CA GLN A 36 -11.58 -24.46 9.32
C GLN A 36 -11.80 -22.97 9.00
N GLU A 37 -12.81 -22.65 8.21
CA GLU A 37 -13.21 -21.26 7.97
C GLU A 37 -13.59 -20.56 9.28
N GLY A 38 -14.38 -21.21 10.14
CA GLY A 38 -14.74 -20.68 11.46
C GLY A 38 -13.53 -20.41 12.37
N GLN A 39 -12.57 -21.34 12.43
CA GLN A 39 -11.34 -21.14 13.20
C GLN A 39 -10.48 -20.00 12.64
N ASN A 40 -10.35 -19.90 11.32
CA ASN A 40 -9.64 -18.79 10.67
C ASN A 40 -10.33 -17.45 10.97
N LEU A 41 -11.66 -17.38 10.95
CA LEU A 41 -12.41 -16.17 11.28
C LEU A 41 -12.26 -15.79 12.76
N LEU A 42 -12.24 -16.76 13.67
CA LEU A 42 -12.01 -16.51 15.10
C LEU A 42 -10.58 -16.03 15.36
N GLN A 43 -9.58 -16.63 14.70
CA GLN A 43 -8.20 -16.19 14.79
C GLN A 43 -8.03 -14.78 14.19
N GLU A 44 -8.70 -14.48 13.09
CA GLU A 44 -8.72 -13.16 12.46
C GLU A 44 -9.42 -12.11 13.35
N ALA A 45 -10.54 -12.46 13.99
CA ALA A 45 -11.22 -11.60 14.96
C ALA A 45 -10.36 -11.35 16.21
N ALA A 46 -9.68 -12.38 16.73
CA ALA A 46 -8.76 -12.26 17.85
C ALA A 46 -7.56 -11.36 17.50
N ALA A 47 -6.99 -11.50 16.30
CA ALA A 47 -5.93 -10.63 15.82
C ALA A 47 -6.41 -9.18 15.63
N ALA A 48 -7.64 -8.98 15.13
CA ALA A 48 -8.24 -7.66 15.00
C ALA A 48 -8.52 -7.00 16.35
N ALA A 49 -8.90 -7.77 17.37
CA ALA A 49 -9.07 -7.29 18.74
C ALA A 49 -7.73 -6.95 19.39
N ALA A 50 -6.70 -7.81 19.23
CA ALA A 50 -5.36 -7.52 19.74
C ALA A 50 -4.75 -6.27 19.12
N ALA A 51 -5.01 -6.01 17.83
CA ALA A 51 -4.57 -4.79 17.17
C ALA A 51 -5.29 -3.52 17.65
N ALA A 52 -6.38 -3.65 18.42
CA ALA A 52 -7.09 -2.51 19.01
C ALA A 52 -6.55 -2.13 20.40
N ASP A 53 -5.88 -3.05 21.11
CA ASP A 53 -5.41 -2.83 22.49
C ASP A 53 -3.94 -2.34 22.58
N ASP A 54 -3.14 -2.44 21.51
CA ASP A 54 -1.78 -1.89 21.45
C ASP A 54 -1.80 -0.38 21.12
N ASP A 55 -2.19 0.42 22.13
CA ASP A 55 -2.44 1.87 22.05
C ASP A 55 -1.17 2.74 21.81
N ASP A 56 0.05 2.21 21.95
CA ASP A 56 1.22 3.07 22.20
C ASP A 56 2.20 3.29 21.02
N ALA A 57 2.05 2.59 19.88
CA ALA A 57 3.02 2.79 18.77
C ALA A 57 2.48 2.66 17.34
N THR A 58 1.32 2.02 17.13
CA THR A 58 0.78 1.75 15.78
C THR A 58 -0.55 2.45 15.49
N ALA A 59 -1.18 3.07 16.51
CA ALA A 59 -2.42 3.84 16.44
C ALA A 59 -2.37 5.08 15.51
N CYS A 60 -1.20 5.42 14.97
CA CYS A 60 -1.00 6.58 14.09
C CYS A 60 -1.40 6.34 12.60
N THR A 61 -1.93 5.16 12.24
CA THR A 61 -2.13 4.81 10.81
C THR A 61 -3.56 5.07 10.28
N THR A 62 -4.56 5.22 11.14
CA THR A 62 -5.97 5.41 10.71
C THR A 62 -6.46 6.83 10.80
N ALA A 63 -5.80 7.69 11.59
CA ALA A 63 -6.14 9.09 11.72
C ALA A 63 -5.95 9.83 10.37
N ALA A 64 -6.81 10.80 10.10
CA ALA A 64 -6.64 11.66 8.94
C ALA A 64 -5.36 12.50 9.08
N PRO A 65 -4.58 12.72 8.00
CA PRO A 65 -3.40 13.57 8.04
C PRO A 65 -3.80 15.04 8.02
N ILE A 66 -4.41 15.50 9.13
CA ILE A 66 -5.03 16.84 9.26
C ILE A 66 -4.02 17.94 8.92
N LYS A 67 -2.76 17.77 9.35
CA LYS A 67 -1.71 18.75 9.08
C LYS A 67 -1.43 18.90 7.59
N GLU A 68 -1.17 17.82 6.88
CA GLU A 68 -0.88 17.86 5.44
C GLU A 68 -2.10 18.30 4.62
N MET A 69 -3.31 17.99 5.09
CA MET A 69 -4.55 18.49 4.51
C MET A 69 -4.66 20.00 4.65
N GLN A 70 -4.45 20.53 5.87
CA GLN A 70 -4.52 21.96 6.18
C GLN A 70 -3.41 22.74 5.46
N ASP A 71 -2.16 22.26 5.49
CA ASP A 71 -1.02 22.90 4.82
C ASP A 71 -1.30 23.08 3.31
N TYR A 72 -1.96 22.11 2.69
CA TYR A 72 -2.39 22.18 1.31
C TYR A 72 -3.54 23.19 1.10
N GLU A 73 -4.56 23.15 1.95
CA GLU A 73 -5.72 24.04 1.87
C GLU A 73 -5.32 25.50 2.06
N ASP A 74 -4.49 25.81 3.06
CA ASP A 74 -3.97 27.15 3.31
C ASP A 74 -3.19 27.67 2.09
N ALA A 75 -2.34 26.83 1.49
CA ALA A 75 -1.59 27.20 0.29
C ALA A 75 -2.51 27.41 -0.93
N ARG A 76 -3.53 26.56 -1.10
CA ARG A 76 -4.53 26.70 -2.17
C ARG A 76 -5.30 28.02 -2.02
N HIS A 77 -5.77 28.35 -0.81
CA HIS A 77 -6.50 29.57 -0.53
C HIS A 77 -5.62 30.81 -0.73
N GLN A 78 -4.36 30.79 -0.26
CA GLN A 78 -3.41 31.89 -0.49
C GLN A 78 -3.24 32.16 -1.99
N MET A 79 -3.09 31.11 -2.81
CA MET A 79 -2.93 31.26 -4.26
C MET A 79 -4.21 31.78 -4.93
N PHE A 80 -5.38 31.31 -4.49
CA PHE A 80 -6.66 31.80 -4.97
C PHE A 80 -6.84 33.29 -4.66
N THR A 81 -6.56 33.72 -3.43
CA THR A 81 -6.62 35.13 -3.00
C THR A 81 -5.71 36.01 -3.86
N LEU A 82 -4.48 35.57 -4.15
CA LEU A 82 -3.57 36.32 -5.03
C LEU A 82 -4.09 36.47 -6.46
N LEU A 83 -4.79 35.48 -6.99
CA LEU A 83 -5.42 35.55 -8.32
C LEU A 83 -6.65 36.46 -8.33
N LEU A 84 -7.41 36.46 -7.23
CA LEU A 84 -8.56 37.34 -7.03
C LEU A 84 -8.13 38.81 -6.95
N GLU A 85 -7.04 39.11 -6.22
CA GLU A 85 -6.42 40.44 -6.18
C GLU A 85 -5.97 40.92 -7.57
N GLN A 86 -5.56 39.99 -8.44
CA GLN A 86 -5.18 40.28 -9.83
C GLN A 86 -6.37 40.35 -10.80
N GLN A 87 -7.60 40.11 -10.32
CA GLN A 87 -8.83 40.04 -11.14
C GLN A 87 -8.77 39.00 -12.26
N LEU A 88 -8.02 37.91 -12.05
CA LEU A 88 -7.90 36.82 -13.02
C LEU A 88 -8.94 35.71 -12.82
N VAL A 89 -9.63 35.74 -11.68
CA VAL A 89 -10.56 34.71 -11.21
C VAL A 89 -11.72 35.40 -10.52
N ASP A 90 -12.93 34.92 -10.78
CA ASP A 90 -14.14 35.38 -10.10
C ASP A 90 -14.28 34.69 -8.73
N PRO A 91 -14.82 35.36 -7.69
CA PRO A 91 -14.98 34.77 -6.36
C PRO A 91 -15.81 33.47 -6.33
N GLU A 92 -16.73 33.31 -7.28
CA GLU A 92 -17.62 32.14 -7.38
C GLU A 92 -16.92 30.89 -7.95
N GLU A 93 -15.75 31.04 -8.60
CA GLU A 93 -15.03 29.90 -9.21
C GLU A 93 -14.34 28.98 -8.17
N GLU A 94 -14.25 29.38 -6.89
CA GLU A 94 -13.52 28.59 -5.88
C GLU A 94 -14.17 27.23 -5.59
N TYR A 95 -15.51 27.16 -5.68
CA TYR A 95 -16.33 26.03 -5.22
C TYR A 95 -17.03 25.25 -6.34
N ASP A 96 -16.88 25.64 -7.61
CA ASP A 96 -17.55 24.97 -8.75
C ASP A 96 -16.85 23.67 -9.19
N TYR A 97 -16.45 22.86 -8.21
CA TYR A 97 -15.62 21.69 -8.42
C TYR A 97 -16.41 20.42 -8.79
N GLY A 98 -17.75 20.47 -8.85
CA GLY A 98 -18.53 19.26 -8.59
C GLY A 98 -19.92 19.14 -9.21
N GLY A 99 -20.31 19.95 -10.19
CA GLY A 99 -21.66 19.82 -10.80
C GLY A 99 -21.92 18.54 -11.62
N ASN A 100 -20.90 17.70 -11.88
CA ASN A 100 -21.02 16.63 -12.88
C ASN A 100 -21.12 15.21 -12.34
N GLU A 101 -21.15 15.02 -11.02
CA GLU A 101 -21.41 13.71 -10.43
C GLU A 101 -22.90 13.59 -10.08
N SER A 102 -23.60 12.67 -10.75
CA SER A 102 -24.95 12.14 -10.42
C SER A 102 -26.22 12.83 -10.96
N SER A 103 -26.32 13.00 -12.28
CA SER A 103 -27.62 12.93 -12.98
C SER A 103 -27.78 11.60 -13.75
N SER A 104 -27.50 10.48 -13.07
CA SER A 104 -27.82 9.11 -13.53
C SER A 104 -29.24 8.66 -13.10
N GLY A 105 -30.15 9.63 -12.94
CA GLY A 105 -31.56 9.40 -12.61
C GLY A 105 -32.46 9.96 -13.70
N SER A 106 -32.83 9.10 -14.65
CA SER A 106 -33.95 9.21 -15.59
C SER A 106 -34.98 10.30 -15.29
N SER A 107 -34.98 11.36 -16.09
CA SER A 107 -36.17 12.15 -16.43
C SER A 107 -35.91 12.90 -17.72
N SER A 108 -36.40 12.32 -18.80
CA SER A 108 -36.54 12.91 -20.12
C SER A 108 -37.34 14.21 -20.07
N SER A 109 -36.67 15.34 -19.94
CA SER A 109 -37.24 16.66 -20.25
C SER A 109 -36.32 17.36 -21.26
N ASN A 110 -36.77 17.34 -22.51
CA ASN A 110 -36.24 18.12 -23.62
C ASN A 110 -36.36 19.61 -23.28
N SER A 111 -35.34 20.17 -22.64
CA SER A 111 -35.16 21.61 -22.54
C SER A 111 -34.00 21.99 -23.45
N SER A 112 -34.35 22.30 -24.69
CA SER A 112 -33.50 22.92 -25.70
C SER A 112 -33.17 24.36 -25.28
N SER A 113 -32.31 24.51 -24.28
CA SER A 113 -31.70 25.79 -23.92
C SER A 113 -30.40 25.94 -24.70
N ASN A 114 -30.43 26.90 -25.63
CA ASN A 114 -29.31 27.28 -26.47
C ASN A 114 -28.03 27.43 -25.67
N SER A 115 -27.05 26.64 -26.09
CA SER A 115 -25.67 26.59 -25.63
C SER A 115 -24.99 27.92 -25.92
N SER A 116 -25.10 28.86 -25.00
CA SER A 116 -24.06 29.85 -24.81
C SER A 116 -22.80 29.06 -24.51
N ASN A 117 -21.81 29.16 -25.39
CA ASN A 117 -20.44 28.66 -25.21
C ASN A 117 -19.83 29.30 -23.96
N SER A 118 -20.29 28.89 -22.79
CA SER A 118 -19.50 28.93 -21.57
C SER A 118 -18.37 27.97 -21.88
N SER A 119 -17.32 28.55 -22.47
CA SER A 119 -15.97 28.01 -22.48
C SER A 119 -15.85 27.18 -21.24
N LYS A 120 -15.52 25.89 -21.40
CA LYS A 120 -15.02 25.05 -20.32
C LYS A 120 -13.80 25.77 -19.77
N LEU A 121 -14.05 26.72 -18.89
CA LEU A 121 -13.07 27.64 -18.37
C LEU A 121 -12.09 26.74 -17.65
N LEU A 122 -10.82 26.81 -18.08
CA LEU A 122 -9.78 26.02 -17.45
C LEU A 122 -9.85 26.29 -15.94
N PRO A 123 -9.74 25.25 -15.10
CA PRO A 123 -9.73 25.41 -13.65
C PRO A 123 -8.77 26.54 -13.27
N TRP A 124 -9.12 27.35 -12.28
CA TRP A 124 -8.32 28.51 -11.90
C TRP A 124 -6.87 28.11 -11.56
N GLN A 125 -6.66 26.88 -11.07
CA GLN A 125 -5.34 26.29 -10.81
C GLN A 125 -4.45 26.22 -12.05
N GLN A 126 -5.00 26.13 -13.25
CA GLN A 126 -4.24 26.17 -14.50
C GLN A 126 -3.84 27.59 -14.89
N ARG A 127 -4.54 28.61 -14.36
CA ARG A 127 -4.29 30.03 -14.60
C ARG A 127 -3.17 30.60 -13.71
N LEU A 128 -2.61 29.80 -12.81
CA LEU A 128 -1.45 30.18 -12.00
C LEU A 128 -0.29 30.63 -12.89
N LEU A 129 0.05 31.91 -12.84
CA LEU A 129 1.03 32.53 -13.74
C LEU A 129 2.48 32.16 -13.39
N SER A 130 2.76 31.96 -12.09
CA SER A 130 4.10 31.57 -11.66
C SER A 130 4.28 30.05 -11.71
N PRO A 131 5.28 29.55 -12.46
CA PRO A 131 5.62 28.13 -12.45
C PRO A 131 6.14 27.67 -11.07
N GLU A 132 6.65 28.56 -10.23
CA GLU A 132 7.08 28.28 -8.86
C GLU A 132 5.88 27.96 -7.96
N ASP A 133 4.81 28.74 -8.04
CA ASP A 133 3.59 28.53 -7.25
C ASP A 133 2.90 27.23 -7.64
N LYS A 134 2.83 26.95 -8.94
CA LYS A 134 2.34 25.66 -9.45
C LYS A 134 3.15 24.48 -8.89
N LYS A 135 4.49 24.57 -8.89
CA LYS A 135 5.36 23.52 -8.32
C LYS A 135 5.13 23.35 -6.82
N LYS A 136 4.98 24.46 -6.07
CA LYS A 136 4.69 24.44 -4.62
C LYS A 136 3.37 23.72 -4.34
N LEU A 137 2.31 24.07 -5.08
CA LEU A 137 0.99 23.44 -4.93
C LEU A 137 1.03 21.94 -5.27
N LYS A 138 1.72 21.57 -6.38
CA LYS A 138 1.94 20.16 -6.73
C LYS A 138 2.64 19.38 -5.62
N LEU A 139 3.71 19.96 -5.05
CA LEU A 139 4.48 19.33 -3.98
C LEU A 139 3.63 19.11 -2.72
N LEU A 140 2.82 20.09 -2.32
CA LEU A 140 1.93 19.98 -1.16
C LEU A 140 0.83 18.94 -1.40
N LEU A 141 0.22 18.91 -2.59
CA LEU A 141 -0.76 17.88 -2.93
C LEU A 141 -0.15 16.48 -2.90
N MET A 142 1.07 16.31 -3.40
CA MET A 142 1.78 15.04 -3.34
C MET A 142 2.11 14.62 -1.89
N ARG A 143 2.44 15.57 -1.00
CA ARG A 143 2.63 15.29 0.44
C ARG A 143 1.33 14.83 1.09
N ARG A 144 0.21 15.52 0.83
CA ARG A 144 -1.13 15.14 1.28
C ARG A 144 -1.51 13.73 0.78
N ALA A 145 -1.20 13.42 -0.48
CA ALA A 145 -1.39 12.07 -1.03
C ALA A 145 -0.52 11.03 -0.31
N LEU A 146 0.78 11.29 -0.13
CA LEU A 146 1.72 10.39 0.55
C LEU A 146 1.28 10.06 1.98
N ALA A 147 0.77 11.05 2.70
CA ALA A 147 0.27 10.86 4.06
C ALA A 147 -1.00 9.99 4.10
N ASN A 148 -1.83 9.99 3.05
CA ASN A 148 -3.01 9.14 2.94
C ASN A 148 -2.71 7.71 2.45
N VAL A 149 -1.56 7.44 1.82
CA VAL A 149 -1.23 6.10 1.28
C VAL A 149 -1.22 5.00 2.36
N PRO A 150 -0.53 5.15 3.51
CA PRO A 150 -0.54 4.11 4.55
C PRO A 150 -1.96 3.74 4.99
N ARG A 151 -2.80 4.76 5.18
CA ARG A 151 -4.19 4.60 5.59
C ARG A 151 -5.00 3.87 4.51
N TRP A 152 -4.80 4.20 3.24
CA TRP A 152 -5.47 3.52 2.13
C TRP A 152 -5.03 2.06 2.00
N VAL A 153 -3.73 1.78 2.10
CA VAL A 153 -3.19 0.41 2.07
C VAL A 153 -3.77 -0.42 3.21
N TYR A 154 -3.85 0.15 4.41
CA TYR A 154 -4.48 -0.52 5.56
C TYR A 154 -5.96 -0.82 5.30
N VAL A 155 -6.76 0.21 4.98
CA VAL A 155 -8.21 0.08 4.77
C VAL A 155 -8.53 -0.91 3.65
N SER A 156 -7.82 -0.82 2.52
CA SER A 156 -8.02 -1.73 1.38
C SER A 156 -7.63 -3.18 1.72
N GLY A 157 -6.57 -3.38 2.51
CA GLY A 157 -6.13 -4.71 2.96
C GLY A 157 -7.13 -5.40 3.89
N VAL A 158 -7.79 -4.66 4.78
CA VAL A 158 -8.71 -5.22 5.79
C VAL A 158 -10.19 -5.18 5.40
N SER A 159 -10.56 -4.52 4.29
CA SER A 159 -11.96 -4.33 3.89
C SER A 159 -12.70 -5.65 3.65
N SER A 160 -12.08 -6.57 2.91
CA SER A 160 -12.69 -7.87 2.59
C SER A 160 -12.93 -8.73 3.82
N SER A 161 -11.95 -8.81 4.73
CA SER A 161 -12.07 -9.61 5.94
C SER A 161 -13.09 -9.05 6.92
N ARG A 162 -13.08 -7.74 7.17
CA ARG A 162 -14.10 -7.08 8.01
C ARG A 162 -15.51 -7.29 7.46
N TYR A 163 -15.68 -7.23 6.14
CA TYR A 163 -16.97 -7.49 5.52
C TYR A 163 -17.45 -8.94 5.74
N ARG A 164 -16.54 -9.93 5.65
CA ARG A 164 -16.87 -11.32 5.97
C ARG A 164 -17.30 -11.48 7.43
N LEU A 165 -16.53 -10.93 8.37
CA LEU A 165 -16.86 -10.99 9.80
C LEU A 165 -18.23 -10.36 10.09
N TYR A 166 -18.53 -9.22 9.48
CA TYR A 166 -19.84 -8.58 9.55
C TYR A 166 -20.96 -9.48 9.04
N ARG A 167 -20.80 -10.06 7.84
CA ARG A 167 -21.81 -10.95 7.24
C ARG A 167 -22.10 -12.19 8.09
N HIS A 168 -21.10 -12.69 8.81
CA HIS A 168 -21.24 -13.84 9.70
C HIS A 168 -21.71 -13.48 11.12
N GLY A 169 -22.01 -12.20 11.41
CA GLY A 169 -22.45 -11.75 12.73
C GLY A 169 -21.34 -11.77 13.79
N LEU A 170 -20.07 -11.87 13.39
CA LEU A 170 -18.91 -11.85 14.28
C LEU A 170 -18.38 -10.43 14.52
N LEU A 171 -18.79 -9.46 13.70
CA LEU A 171 -18.49 -8.04 13.87
C LEU A 171 -19.78 -7.28 14.16
N GLN A 172 -19.78 -6.44 15.21
CA GLN A 172 -20.92 -5.60 15.56
C GLN A 172 -21.24 -4.58 14.46
N GLN A 173 -22.53 -4.30 14.22
CA GLN A 173 -23.00 -3.31 13.25
C GLN A 173 -22.30 -1.96 13.40
N GLN A 174 -22.21 -1.44 14.62
CA GLN A 174 -21.57 -0.14 14.89
C GLN A 174 -20.09 -0.11 14.47
N ALA A 175 -19.35 -1.19 14.70
CA ALA A 175 -17.95 -1.31 14.29
C ALA A 175 -17.81 -1.40 12.76
N TRP A 176 -18.76 -2.08 12.11
CA TRP A 176 -18.84 -2.12 10.65
C TRP A 176 -19.15 -0.73 10.06
N ASP A 177 -20.15 -0.03 10.57
CA ASP A 177 -20.55 1.30 10.09
C ASP A 177 -19.41 2.32 10.27
N SER A 178 -18.72 2.27 11.41
CA SER A 178 -17.51 3.08 11.66
C SER A 178 -16.42 2.80 10.62
N PHE A 179 -16.15 1.53 10.32
CA PHE A 179 -15.18 1.15 9.31
C PHE A 179 -15.60 1.59 7.90
N ALA A 180 -16.86 1.38 7.53
CA ALA A 180 -17.42 1.78 6.25
C ALA A 180 -17.36 3.29 6.06
N ALA A 181 -17.65 4.08 7.11
CA ALA A 181 -17.50 5.54 7.10
C ALA A 181 -16.03 5.95 6.90
N ALA A 182 -15.08 5.29 7.58
CA ALA A 182 -13.65 5.55 7.39
C ALA A 182 -13.18 5.22 5.96
N GLN A 183 -13.71 4.13 5.37
CA GLN A 183 -13.45 3.74 3.98
C GLN A 183 -14.05 4.74 2.98
N ALA A 184 -15.27 5.21 3.21
CA ALA A 184 -15.89 6.25 2.39
C ALA A 184 -15.11 7.57 2.47
N ALA A 185 -14.68 7.97 3.67
CA ALA A 185 -13.91 9.19 3.87
C ALA A 185 -12.56 9.16 3.14
N ILE A 186 -11.83 8.04 3.17
CA ILE A 186 -10.57 7.94 2.42
C ILE A 186 -10.80 7.89 0.92
N ASN A 187 -11.84 7.21 0.44
CA ASN A 187 -12.16 7.21 -0.98
C ASN A 187 -12.50 8.61 -1.47
N LYS A 188 -13.29 9.37 -0.70
CA LYS A 188 -13.62 10.78 -0.97
C LYS A 188 -12.35 11.63 -1.10
N GLU A 189 -11.42 11.44 -0.17
CA GLU A 189 -10.13 12.14 -0.16
C GLU A 189 -9.27 11.78 -1.39
N LEU A 190 -9.21 10.51 -1.78
CA LEU A 190 -8.47 10.08 -2.97
C LEU A 190 -9.08 10.63 -4.27
N SER A 191 -10.41 10.67 -4.37
CA SER A 191 -11.10 11.32 -5.49
C SER A 191 -10.83 12.82 -5.52
N PHE A 192 -10.83 13.50 -4.36
CA PHE A 192 -10.47 14.91 -4.27
C PHE A 192 -9.04 15.15 -4.79
N ILE A 193 -8.05 14.39 -4.31
CA ILE A 193 -6.66 14.50 -4.76
C ILE A 193 -6.54 14.28 -6.27
N LYS A 194 -7.27 13.31 -6.81
CA LYS A 194 -7.29 13.02 -8.26
C LYS A 194 -7.84 14.19 -9.07
N GLN A 195 -9.00 14.71 -8.67
CA GLN A 195 -9.65 15.84 -9.33
C GLN A 195 -8.78 17.10 -9.25
N GLU A 196 -8.19 17.36 -8.09
CA GLU A 196 -7.33 18.52 -7.87
C GLU A 196 -6.02 18.43 -8.67
N ALA A 197 -5.44 17.23 -8.77
CA ALA A 197 -4.28 17.00 -9.62
C ALA A 197 -4.60 17.24 -11.10
N GLU A 198 -5.74 16.74 -11.59
CA GLU A 198 -6.21 17.00 -12.96
C GLU A 198 -6.46 18.49 -13.21
N ALA A 199 -6.97 19.20 -12.20
CA ALA A 199 -7.16 20.64 -12.27
C ALA A 199 -5.84 21.41 -12.33
N ILE A 200 -4.78 20.98 -11.62
CA ILE A 200 -3.46 21.62 -11.69
C ILE A 200 -2.75 21.32 -13.02
N GLU A 201 -2.78 20.07 -13.46
CA GLU A 201 -2.14 19.63 -14.69
C GLU A 201 -2.95 18.52 -15.35
N GLN A 202 -3.29 18.74 -16.63
CA GLN A 202 -4.05 17.79 -17.42
C GLN A 202 -3.32 16.43 -17.46
N GLN A 203 -4.08 15.34 -17.28
CA GLN A 203 -3.63 13.96 -17.14
C GLN A 203 -2.89 13.62 -15.83
N TRP A 204 -2.53 14.59 -14.98
CA TRP A 204 -1.77 14.30 -13.77
C TRP A 204 -2.59 13.52 -12.73
N GLY A 205 -3.92 13.64 -12.75
CA GLY A 205 -4.82 12.92 -11.84
C GLY A 205 -4.69 11.39 -11.92
N GLU A 206 -4.42 10.84 -13.09
CA GLU A 206 -4.23 9.39 -13.27
C GLU A 206 -2.85 8.88 -12.82
N HIS A 207 -1.88 9.78 -12.67
CA HIS A 207 -0.49 9.43 -12.34
C HIS A 207 -0.16 9.66 -10.87
N ILE A 208 -0.69 10.74 -10.27
CA ILE A 208 -0.33 11.17 -8.91
C ILE A 208 -0.43 10.05 -7.87
N LEU A 209 -1.54 9.30 -7.85
CA LEU A 209 -1.73 8.23 -6.87
C LEU A 209 -0.77 7.06 -7.09
N ARG A 210 -0.47 6.70 -8.35
CA ARG A 210 0.49 5.64 -8.68
C ARG A 210 1.91 6.01 -8.24
N ASP A 211 2.33 7.22 -8.55
CA ASP A 211 3.66 7.73 -8.20
C ASP A 211 3.83 7.83 -6.68
N THR A 212 2.77 8.29 -6.00
CA THR A 212 2.72 8.39 -4.54
C THR A 212 2.85 7.01 -3.86
N VAL A 213 2.14 5.99 -4.36
CA VAL A 213 2.25 4.62 -3.84
C VAL A 213 3.65 4.04 -4.09
N LEU A 214 4.23 4.29 -5.27
CA LEU A 214 5.58 3.87 -5.59
C LEU A 214 6.61 4.51 -4.65
N LEU A 215 6.49 5.82 -4.42
CA LEU A 215 7.37 6.58 -3.56
C LEU A 215 7.26 6.13 -2.09
N HIS A 216 6.05 5.87 -1.61
CA HIS A 216 5.84 5.28 -0.28
C HIS A 216 6.56 3.93 -0.14
N ARG A 217 6.39 3.02 -1.11
CA ARG A 217 7.05 1.70 -1.10
C ARG A 217 8.57 1.80 -1.12
N LEU A 218 9.12 2.74 -1.89
CA LEU A 218 10.55 3.02 -1.91
C LEU A 218 11.05 3.49 -0.54
N GLY A 219 10.32 4.41 0.10
CA GLY A 219 10.63 4.90 1.44
C GLY A 219 10.63 3.80 2.49
N GLU A 220 9.65 2.90 2.48
CA GLU A 220 9.57 1.76 3.40
C GLU A 220 10.73 0.78 3.19
N THR A 221 11.09 0.49 1.94
CA THR A 221 12.24 -0.36 1.62
C THR A 221 13.55 0.24 2.15
N GLN A 222 13.71 1.57 2.04
CA GLN A 222 14.88 2.28 2.55
C GLN A 222 14.94 2.28 4.09
N LYS A 223 13.81 2.50 4.78
CA LYS A 223 13.74 2.41 6.24
C LYS A 223 14.13 1.02 6.74
N GLN A 224 13.64 -0.04 6.09
CA GLN A 224 13.99 -1.42 6.42
C GLN A 224 15.49 -1.68 6.27
N ARG A 225 16.09 -1.19 5.18
CA ARG A 225 17.54 -1.30 4.94
C ARG A 225 18.34 -0.61 6.05
N ASN A 226 17.94 0.61 6.43
CA ASN A 226 18.62 1.37 7.48
C ASN A 226 18.51 0.67 8.85
N LYS A 227 17.33 0.12 9.18
CA LYS A 227 17.12 -0.64 10.42
C LYS A 227 18.03 -1.89 10.48
N MET A 228 18.16 -2.61 9.38
CA MET A 228 19.05 -3.78 9.30
C MET A 228 20.53 -3.39 9.45
N GLN A 229 20.96 -2.28 8.85
CA GLN A 229 22.34 -1.78 9.01
C GLN A 229 22.64 -1.36 10.45
N GLN A 230 21.70 -0.70 11.12
CA GLN A 230 21.85 -0.33 12.54
C GLN A 230 21.93 -1.55 13.45
N GLN A 231 21.12 -2.59 13.20
CA GLN A 231 21.18 -3.84 13.98
C GLN A 231 22.52 -4.57 13.82
N GLN A 232 23.13 -4.56 12.63
CA GLN A 232 24.45 -5.18 12.42
C GLN A 232 25.57 -4.44 13.16
N GLN A 233 25.51 -3.10 13.23
CA GLN A 233 26.50 -2.31 13.98
C GLN A 233 26.41 -2.54 15.50
N GLN A 234 25.22 -2.78 16.04
CA GLN A 234 25.05 -3.04 17.47
C GLN A 234 25.53 -4.43 17.91
N GLN A 235 25.63 -5.42 17.00
CA GLN A 235 26.04 -6.78 17.34
C GLN A 235 27.56 -7.00 17.35
N GLN A 236 28.37 -6.16 16.68
CA GLN A 236 29.83 -6.27 16.66
C GLN A 236 30.52 -6.11 18.04
N PRO A 237 30.16 -5.15 18.92
CA PRO A 237 30.87 -4.98 20.20
C PRO A 237 30.62 -6.12 21.21
N GLN A 238 29.51 -6.86 21.11
CA GLN A 238 29.18 -7.93 22.06
C GLN A 238 30.02 -9.20 21.86
N GLN A 239 30.55 -9.44 20.65
CA GLN A 239 31.45 -10.58 20.41
C GLN A 239 32.90 -10.32 20.85
N GLN A 240 33.35 -9.06 20.92
CA GLN A 240 34.72 -8.76 21.37
C GLN A 240 34.89 -8.83 22.90
N GLN A 241 33.88 -8.49 23.70
CA GLN A 241 33.96 -8.61 25.17
C GLN A 241 33.90 -10.05 25.70
N GLY A 242 33.46 -11.03 24.88
CA GLY A 242 33.37 -12.43 25.30
C GLY A 242 34.70 -13.20 25.28
N GLN A 243 35.75 -12.70 24.62
CA GLN A 243 37.05 -13.40 24.54
C GLN A 243 38.07 -12.95 25.60
N ASP A 244 37.95 -11.77 26.20
CA ASP A 244 38.92 -11.27 27.18
C ASP A 244 38.70 -11.77 28.62
N GLN A 245 37.61 -12.51 28.91
CA GLN A 245 37.32 -13.01 30.26
C GLN A 245 37.68 -14.49 30.52
N GLN A 246 38.32 -15.19 29.59
CA GLN A 246 38.74 -16.60 29.78
C GLN A 246 40.25 -16.86 29.81
N GLN A 247 41.08 -15.87 30.18
CA GLN A 247 42.46 -16.16 30.62
C GLN A 247 42.72 -15.70 32.06
N PRO A 248 42.42 -16.54 33.07
CA PRO A 248 42.99 -16.37 34.39
C PRO A 248 44.44 -16.83 34.38
N GLY A 249 45.35 -15.86 34.37
CA GLY A 249 46.71 -15.98 34.88
C GLY A 249 47.79 -16.41 33.88
N VAL A 250 48.73 -15.50 33.59
CA VAL A 250 50.15 -15.61 33.98
C VAL A 250 50.93 -14.37 33.50
N CYS A 251 51.62 -13.75 34.46
CA CYS A 251 52.81 -12.89 34.38
C CYS A 251 52.79 -11.51 33.70
N GLN A 252 52.90 -10.51 34.59
CA GLN A 252 53.64 -9.25 34.45
C GLN A 252 54.71 -9.21 33.34
N LYS A 253 54.51 -8.38 32.31
CA LYS A 253 55.58 -7.54 31.73
C LYS A 253 55.03 -6.49 30.75
N LYS A 254 55.29 -5.22 31.12
CA LYS A 254 55.52 -4.01 30.31
C LYS A 254 54.43 -3.56 29.31
N PRO A 255 53.87 -2.34 29.46
CA PRO A 255 52.90 -1.78 28.51
C PRO A 255 53.59 -1.36 27.21
N GLN A 256 53.14 -1.90 26.09
CA GLN A 256 53.40 -1.40 24.73
C GLN A 256 52.05 -1.13 24.03
N PRO A 257 51.99 -0.19 23.07
CA PRO A 257 50.75 0.43 22.62
C PRO A 257 49.91 -0.53 21.77
N ILE A 258 48.74 -0.93 22.28
CA ILE A 258 47.81 -1.87 21.63
C ILE A 258 46.75 -1.15 20.76
N GLU A 259 46.68 0.19 20.79
CA GLU A 259 45.68 0.96 20.03
C GLU A 259 45.78 0.78 18.49
N SER A 260 46.95 0.49 17.94
CA SER A 260 47.10 0.35 16.48
C SER A 260 46.47 -0.92 15.89
N GLN A 261 46.36 -2.03 16.64
CA GLN A 261 45.80 -3.28 16.09
C GLN A 261 44.27 -3.29 16.03
N VAL A 262 43.60 -2.59 16.95
CA VAL A 262 42.13 -2.50 16.95
C VAL A 262 41.65 -1.65 15.77
N GLN A 263 42.39 -0.59 15.44
CA GLN A 263 42.04 0.29 14.31
C GLN A 263 42.23 -0.38 12.96
N GLU A 264 43.27 -1.22 12.80
CA GLU A 264 43.52 -1.96 11.55
C GLU A 264 42.46 -3.06 11.32
N LYS A 265 42.03 -3.75 12.38
CA LYS A 265 40.98 -4.78 12.28
C LYS A 265 39.61 -4.18 11.91
N GLN A 266 39.30 -3.00 12.44
CA GLN A 266 38.05 -2.29 12.11
C GLN A 266 38.06 -1.75 10.66
N GLN A 267 39.22 -1.31 10.15
CA GLN A 267 39.37 -0.90 8.76
C GLN A 267 39.25 -2.09 7.78
N GLN A 268 39.73 -3.26 8.19
CA GLN A 268 39.66 -4.48 7.37
C GLN A 268 38.22 -5.03 7.26
N GLU A 269 37.42 -4.97 8.33
CA GLU A 269 35.99 -5.32 8.28
C GLU A 269 35.17 -4.38 7.39
N GLN A 270 35.44 -3.06 7.43
CA GLN A 270 34.79 -2.12 6.51
C GLN A 270 35.11 -2.43 5.04
N GLN A 271 36.37 -2.73 4.72
CA GLN A 271 36.73 -3.11 3.35
C GLN A 271 36.07 -4.42 2.90
N GLN A 272 35.91 -5.41 3.80
CA GLN A 272 35.21 -6.66 3.45
C GLN A 272 33.71 -6.46 3.21
N GLN A 273 33.04 -5.60 3.98
CA GLN A 273 31.63 -5.26 3.72
C GLN A 273 31.43 -4.54 2.38
N ILE A 274 32.31 -3.60 2.02
CA ILE A 274 32.25 -2.91 0.72
C ILE A 274 32.44 -3.93 -0.43
N LYS A 275 33.33 -4.91 -0.25
CA LYS A 275 33.61 -5.93 -1.28
C LYS A 275 32.46 -6.93 -1.46
N GLN A 276 31.69 -7.25 -0.42
CA GLN A 276 30.52 -8.12 -0.53
C GLN A 276 29.29 -7.42 -1.16
N GLN A 277 29.16 -6.09 -1.06
CA GLN A 277 28.03 -5.37 -1.65
C GLN A 277 28.15 -5.11 -3.16
N GLN A 278 29.35 -5.09 -3.73
CA GLN A 278 29.56 -4.91 -5.17
C GLN A 278 28.89 -5.98 -6.06
N PRO A 279 28.99 -7.31 -5.77
CA PRO A 279 28.40 -8.31 -6.65
C PRO A 279 26.87 -8.27 -6.72
N GLN A 280 26.16 -7.88 -5.64
CA GLN A 280 24.69 -7.76 -5.68
C GLN A 280 24.21 -6.59 -6.55
N GLN A 281 24.93 -5.45 -6.58
CA GLN A 281 24.56 -4.34 -7.47
C GLN A 281 24.84 -4.66 -8.94
N GLN A 282 25.90 -5.43 -9.25
CA GLN A 282 26.15 -5.86 -10.64
C GLN A 282 25.13 -6.87 -11.14
N GLN A 283 24.65 -7.80 -10.30
CA GLN A 283 23.58 -8.72 -10.70
C GLN A 283 22.24 -8.00 -10.93
N GLN A 284 21.89 -6.99 -10.13
CA GLN A 284 20.69 -6.18 -10.39
C GLN A 284 20.80 -5.37 -11.69
N LYS A 285 21.99 -4.82 -12.01
CA LYS A 285 22.20 -4.13 -13.29
C LYS A 285 22.12 -5.07 -14.51
N GLN A 286 22.60 -6.30 -14.40
CA GLN A 286 22.48 -7.27 -15.50
C GLN A 286 21.04 -7.74 -15.73
N GLN A 287 20.23 -7.87 -14.68
CA GLN A 287 18.81 -8.23 -14.84
C GLN A 287 17.98 -7.10 -15.46
N GLN A 288 18.30 -5.83 -15.17
CA GLN A 288 17.59 -4.69 -15.77
C GLN A 288 18.02 -4.39 -17.21
N GLY A 289 19.27 -4.66 -17.58
CA GLY A 289 19.76 -4.49 -18.95
C GLY A 289 19.26 -5.53 -19.96
N GLY A 290 18.81 -6.71 -19.50
CA GLY A 290 18.35 -7.79 -20.38
C GLY A 290 16.94 -7.61 -20.96
N THR A 291 16.09 -6.81 -20.32
CA THR A 291 14.67 -6.64 -20.72
C THR A 291 14.43 -5.59 -21.80
N GLU A 292 15.39 -4.71 -22.09
CA GLU A 292 15.22 -3.70 -23.16
C GLU A 292 15.46 -4.27 -24.58
N LEU A 293 16.30 -5.30 -24.74
CA LEU A 293 16.63 -5.80 -26.07
C LEU A 293 15.52 -6.69 -26.69
N THR A 294 14.63 -7.26 -25.88
CA THR A 294 13.51 -8.10 -26.38
C THR A 294 12.26 -7.29 -26.73
N ARG A 295 12.06 -6.10 -26.12
CA ARG A 295 10.90 -5.24 -26.43
C ARG A 295 11.01 -4.55 -27.80
N SER A 296 12.22 -4.27 -28.27
CA SER A 296 12.45 -3.68 -29.60
C SER A 296 12.14 -4.63 -30.77
N LYS A 297 12.25 -5.96 -30.60
CA LYS A 297 11.90 -6.91 -31.67
C LYS A 297 10.39 -7.16 -31.80
N SER A 298 9.63 -7.07 -30.71
CA SER A 298 8.17 -7.22 -30.74
C SER A 298 7.48 -6.04 -31.47
N ASN A 299 7.98 -4.81 -31.30
CA ASN A 299 7.40 -3.64 -31.95
C ASN A 299 7.68 -3.55 -33.47
N GLN A 300 8.70 -4.24 -33.98
CA GLN A 300 8.94 -4.32 -35.42
C GLN A 300 8.02 -5.33 -36.14
N GLN A 301 7.46 -6.32 -35.43
CA GLN A 301 6.63 -7.36 -36.05
C GLN A 301 5.16 -6.92 -36.24
N CYS A 302 4.66 -5.97 -35.43
CA CYS A 302 3.31 -5.40 -35.62
C CYS A 302 3.20 -4.40 -36.77
N LYS A 303 4.32 -3.82 -37.28
CA LYS A 303 4.31 -2.88 -38.42
C LYS A 303 4.32 -3.55 -39.80
N LYS A 304 4.46 -4.88 -39.90
CA LYS A 304 4.46 -5.61 -41.19
C LYS A 304 3.13 -6.29 -41.53
N LYS A 305 2.06 -6.01 -40.77
CA LYS A 305 0.71 -6.58 -40.98
C LYS A 305 -0.40 -5.52 -41.21
N GLN A 306 -0.02 -4.29 -41.51
CA GLN A 306 -0.89 -3.27 -42.11
C GLN A 306 -0.34 -2.95 -43.49
#